data_AF-A0AAV8XNQ0-F1
#
_entry.id   AF-A0AAV8XNQ0-F1
#
_cell.length_a   1.000
_cell.length_b   1.000
_cell.length_c   1.000
_cell.angle_alpha   90.00
_cell.angle_beta   90.00
_cell.angle_gamma   90.00
#
_symmetry.space_group_name_H-M   'P 1'
#
loop_
_entity.id
_entity.type
_entity.pdbx_description
1 polymer ?
#
loop_
_entity_poly.entity_id
_entity_poly.type
_entity_poly.pdbx_seq_one_letter_code
_entity_poly.pdbx_strand_id
1 'polypeptide(L)'
;MMEQKVCKLCLNVSNVFQVIDKITREILEVLLLKIDLSLKEDNVICEGCGDSIYTFFEFKSMCLDSKDCMAPFIRTMNGMEMDIVEMAYFKENSVLLP
;
A
#
# COMPACT_ATOMS: atom_id res chain seq x y z
N MET A 1 27.94 -27.00 9.05
CA MET A 1 27.47 -25.69 9.52
C MET A 1 26.09 -25.49 8.91
N MET A 2 25.02 -25.38 9.70
CA MET A 2 23.73 -24.96 9.14
C MET A 2 23.80 -23.46 8.90
N GLU A 3 23.67 -23.03 7.66
CA GLU A 3 23.49 -21.61 7.34
C GLU A 3 22.17 -21.14 7.96
N GLN A 4 22.28 -20.26 8.95
CA GLN A 4 21.11 -19.62 9.53
C GLN A 4 20.59 -18.59 8.54
N LYS A 5 19.50 -18.95 7.85
CA LYS A 5 18.81 -18.03 6.97
C LYS A 5 18.14 -16.93 7.78
N VAL A 6 18.14 -15.71 7.24
CA VAL A 6 17.53 -14.53 7.85
C VAL A 6 16.45 -14.00 6.91
N CYS A 7 15.30 -13.63 7.46
CA CYS A 7 14.22 -13.04 6.69
C CYS A 7 14.66 -11.68 6.14
N LYS A 8 14.53 -11.47 4.82
CA LYS A 8 14.89 -10.19 4.17
C LYS A 8 14.01 -9.00 4.57
N LEU A 9 12.86 -9.24 5.21
CA LEU A 9 11.94 -8.19 5.64
C LEU A 9 12.10 -7.81 7.11
N CYS A 10 11.91 -8.77 8.01
CA CYS A 10 11.99 -8.49 9.45
C CYS A 10 13.39 -8.65 10.03
N LEU A 11 14.37 -9.10 9.24
CA LEU A 11 15.76 -9.33 9.65
C LEU A 11 15.92 -10.31 10.82
N ASN A 12 14.91 -11.14 11.08
CA ASN A 12 14.94 -12.19 12.09
C ASN A 12 15.21 -13.56 11.48
N VAL A 13 15.80 -14.46 12.29
CA VAL A 13 15.90 -15.88 11.99
C VAL A 13 14.51 -16.52 12.20
N SER A 14 14.16 -17.45 11.34
CA SER A 14 12.93 -18.24 11.41
C SER A 14 13.26 -19.71 11.20
N ASN A 15 12.34 -20.59 11.58
CA ASN A 15 12.44 -22.01 11.26
C ASN A 15 11.78 -22.32 9.91
N VAL A 16 10.88 -21.45 9.46
CA VAL A 16 10.10 -21.60 8.24
C VAL A 16 10.33 -20.38 7.35
N PHE A 17 10.76 -20.66 6.12
CA PHE A 17 11.09 -19.67 5.10
C PHE A 17 10.44 -20.04 3.79
N GLN A 18 10.07 -19.03 3.03
CA GLN A 18 9.67 -19.13 1.64
C GLN A 18 10.64 -18.36 0.75
N VAL A 19 10.85 -18.86 -0.46
CA VAL A 19 11.70 -18.23 -1.48
C VAL A 19 10.98 -17.01 -2.02
N ILE A 20 11.72 -15.92 -2.26
CA ILE A 20 11.21 -14.75 -2.96
C ILE A 20 11.16 -15.06 -4.47
N ASP A 21 10.05 -15.66 -4.88
CA ASP A 21 9.73 -16.01 -6.27
C ASP A 21 9.31 -14.78 -7.10
N LYS A 22 8.93 -15.00 -8.37
CA LYS A 22 8.55 -13.91 -9.27
C LYS A 22 7.31 -13.16 -8.78
N ILE A 23 6.32 -13.89 -8.29
CA ILE A 23 5.04 -13.32 -7.81
C ILE A 23 5.30 -12.45 -6.59
N THR A 24 6.07 -12.94 -5.63
CA THR A 24 6.46 -12.19 -4.43
C THR A 24 7.20 -10.90 -4.81
N ARG A 25 8.09 -10.94 -5.83
CA ARG A 25 8.78 -9.74 -6.34
C ARG A 25 7.82 -8.72 -6.93
N GLU A 26 6.89 -9.15 -7.77
CA GLU A 26 5.86 -8.27 -8.35
C GLU A 26 5.01 -7.63 -7.27
N ILE A 27 4.62 -8.39 -6.24
CA ILE A 27 3.87 -7.85 -5.10
C ILE A 27 4.70 -6.81 -4.33
N LEU A 28 5.97 -7.08 -4.06
CA LEU A 28 6.87 -6.12 -3.40
C LEU A 28 6.98 -4.81 -4.20
N GLU A 29 7.06 -4.89 -5.53
CA GLU A 29 7.06 -3.72 -6.42
C GLU A 29 5.73 -2.95 -6.34
N VAL A 30 4.59 -3.65 -6.42
CA VAL A 30 3.26 -3.03 -6.26
C VAL A 30 3.14 -2.35 -4.91
N LEU A 31 3.66 -2.95 -3.85
CA LEU A 31 3.67 -2.41 -2.49
C LEU A 31 4.72 -1.32 -2.27
N LEU A 32 5.60 -1.06 -3.24
CA LEU A 32 6.73 -0.12 -3.16
C LEU A 32 7.73 -0.46 -2.04
N LEU A 33 7.84 -1.74 -1.69
CA LEU A 33 8.80 -2.24 -0.71
C LEU A 33 10.15 -2.48 -1.37
N LYS A 34 11.11 -1.60 -1.10
CA LYS A 34 12.47 -1.68 -1.64
C LYS A 34 13.30 -2.66 -0.82
N ILE A 35 13.47 -3.88 -1.32
CA ILE A 35 14.35 -4.90 -0.74
C ILE A 35 15.54 -5.11 -1.67
N ASP A 36 16.75 -5.16 -1.11
CA ASP A 36 17.93 -5.57 -1.85
C ASP A 36 17.96 -7.09 -2.04
N LEU A 37 17.81 -7.51 -3.30
CA LEU A 37 17.79 -8.91 -3.73
C LEU A 37 19.02 -9.28 -4.56
N SER A 38 20.10 -8.47 -4.52
CA SER A 38 21.35 -8.69 -5.27
C SER A 38 22.04 -10.02 -4.92
N LEU A 39 21.93 -10.47 -3.67
CA LEU A 39 22.49 -11.75 -3.19
C LEU A 39 21.49 -12.88 -3.42
N LYS A 40 21.69 -13.67 -4.49
CA LYS A 40 20.75 -14.74 -4.89
C LYS A 40 20.55 -15.85 -3.85
N GLU A 41 21.58 -16.20 -3.09
CA GLU A 41 21.59 -17.39 -2.21
C GLU A 41 20.75 -17.22 -0.93
N ASP A 42 20.47 -15.97 -0.53
CA ASP A 42 19.82 -15.65 0.77
C ASP A 42 18.46 -14.95 0.65
N ASN A 43 17.88 -14.90 -0.55
CA ASN A 43 16.62 -14.19 -0.79
C ASN A 43 15.41 -15.00 -0.32
N VAL A 44 15.23 -15.06 1.00
CA VAL A 44 14.09 -15.69 1.65
C VAL A 44 13.36 -14.71 2.56
N ILE A 45 12.07 -14.97 2.78
CA ILE A 45 11.27 -14.31 3.80
C ILE A 45 10.65 -15.37 4.69
N CYS A 46 10.46 -15.06 5.98
CA CYS A 46 9.72 -15.96 6.85
C CYS A 46 8.24 -15.97 6.46
N GLU A 47 7.54 -17.06 6.75
CA GLU A 47 6.12 -17.27 6.43
C GLU A 47 5.26 -16.09 6.92
N GLY A 48 5.43 -15.64 8.17
CA GLY A 48 4.67 -14.51 8.69
C GLY A 48 4.89 -13.18 7.96
N CYS A 49 6.10 -12.93 7.43
CA CYS A 49 6.32 -11.78 6.55
C CYS A 49 5.69 -12.01 5.17
N GLY A 50 5.72 -13.25 4.66
CA GLY A 50 5.00 -13.66 3.46
C GLY A 50 3.51 -13.35 3.54
N ASP A 51 2.84 -13.87 4.56
CA ASP A 51 1.41 -13.65 4.79
C ASP A 51 1.09 -12.16 4.90
N SER A 52 1.90 -11.41 5.65
CA SER A 52 1.72 -9.96 5.81
C SER A 52 1.79 -9.21 4.47
N ILE A 53 2.70 -9.60 3.57
CA ILE A 53 2.80 -9.01 2.23
C ILE A 53 1.52 -9.30 1.42
N TYR A 54 1.03 -10.54 1.42
CA TYR A 54 -0.18 -10.91 0.69
C TYR A 54 -1.41 -10.15 1.23
N THR A 55 -1.59 -10.10 2.55
CA THR A 55 -2.68 -9.32 3.16
C THR A 55 -2.58 -7.84 2.82
N PHE A 56 -1.37 -7.26 2.83
CA PHE A 56 -1.20 -5.84 2.47
C PHE A 56 -1.45 -5.59 0.98
N PHE A 57 -1.11 -6.54 0.11
CA PHE A 57 -1.40 -6.50 -1.31
C PHE A 57 -2.90 -6.54 -1.60
N GLU A 58 -3.64 -7.44 -0.95
CA GLU A 58 -5.10 -7.50 -1.04
C GLU A 58 -5.72 -6.19 -0.58
N PHE A 59 -5.30 -5.68 0.59
CA PHE A 59 -5.77 -4.40 1.11
C PHE A 59 -5.52 -3.25 0.12
N LYS A 60 -4.31 -3.16 -0.44
CA LYS A 60 -3.97 -2.13 -1.42
C LYS A 60 -4.82 -2.24 -2.68
N SER A 61 -5.04 -3.46 -3.17
CA SER A 61 -5.88 -3.72 -4.35
C SER A 61 -7.31 -3.26 -4.10
N MET A 62 -7.89 -3.60 -2.94
CA MET A 62 -9.22 -3.11 -2.54
C MET A 62 -9.30 -1.58 -2.46
N CYS A 63 -8.25 -0.91 -1.97
CA CYS A 63 -8.19 0.55 -1.95
C CYS A 63 -8.16 1.15 -3.37
N LEU A 64 -7.42 0.54 -4.30
CA LEU A 64 -7.36 0.98 -5.70
C LEU A 64 -8.71 0.80 -6.39
N ASP A 65 -9.35 -0.36 -6.24
CA ASP A 65 -10.67 -0.63 -6.79
C ASP A 65 -11.72 0.37 -6.27
N SER A 66 -11.67 0.66 -4.97
CA SER A 66 -12.54 1.65 -4.34
C SER A 66 -12.30 3.05 -4.91
N LYS A 67 -11.03 3.44 -5.09
CA LYS A 67 -10.66 4.74 -5.67
C LYS A 67 -11.15 4.86 -7.12
N ASP A 68 -11.02 3.80 -7.92
CA ASP A 68 -11.46 3.79 -9.31
C ASP A 68 -12.99 3.87 -9.44
N CYS A 69 -13.71 3.19 -8.54
CA CYS A 69 -15.17 3.31 -8.42
C CYS A 69 -15.61 4.74 -8.04
N MET A 70 -14.87 5.40 -7.14
CA MET A 70 -15.15 6.78 -6.72
C MET A 70 -14.68 7.85 -7.70
N ALA A 71 -13.76 7.53 -8.63
CA ALA A 71 -13.12 8.51 -9.51
C ALA A 71 -14.11 9.36 -10.34
N PRO A 72 -15.21 8.82 -10.90
CA PRO A 72 -16.21 9.63 -11.61
C PRO A 72 -16.92 10.64 -10.70
N PHE A 73 -17.19 10.27 -9.45
CA PHE A 73 -17.84 11.14 -8.47
C PHE A 73 -16.91 12.26 -8.01
N ILE A 74 -15.63 11.95 -7.76
CA ILE A 74 -14.61 12.93 -7.39
C ILE A 74 -14.38 13.93 -8.54
N ARG A 75 -14.32 13.46 -9.80
CA ARG A 75 -14.21 14.35 -10.97
C ARG A 75 -15.43 15.25 -11.13
N THR A 76 -16.62 14.74 -10.81
CA THR A 76 -17.86 15.53 -10.84
C THR A 76 -17.89 16.60 -9.75
N MET A 77 -17.37 16.29 -8.54
CA MET A 77 -17.19 17.27 -7.47
C MET A 77 -16.14 18.34 -7.81
N ASN A 78 -15.00 17.95 -8.38
CA ASN A 78 -13.97 18.91 -8.81
C ASN A 78 -14.40 19.76 -10.03
N GLY A 79 -15.39 19.32 -10.80
CA GLY A 79 -16.04 20.12 -11.84
C GLY A 79 -17.14 21.07 -11.32
N MET A 80 -17.50 20.94 -10.04
CA MET A 80 -18.27 21.92 -9.26
C MET A 80 -17.28 22.61 -8.30
N GLU A 81 -16.36 23.38 -8.86
CA GLU A 81 -15.36 24.14 -8.10
C GLU A 81 -16.04 25.18 -7.20
N MET A 82 -16.37 24.78 -5.99
CA MET A 82 -16.24 25.64 -4.81
C MET A 82 -15.29 24.93 -3.87
N ASP A 83 -14.20 25.60 -3.53
CA ASP A 83 -13.27 25.12 -2.51
C ASP A 83 -14.05 24.88 -1.20
N ILE A 84 -13.65 23.87 -0.42
CA ILE A 84 -14.20 23.62 0.92
C ILE A 84 -14.03 24.88 1.80
N VAL A 85 -12.96 25.64 1.57
CA VAL A 85 -12.69 26.95 2.17
C VAL A 85 -13.71 28.00 1.69
N GLU A 86 -14.06 28.02 0.40
CA GLU A 86 -15.10 28.89 -0.14
C GLU A 86 -16.48 28.54 0.43
N MET A 87 -16.82 27.24 0.52
CA MET A 87 -18.08 26.80 1.10
C MET A 87 -18.21 27.21 2.57
N ALA A 88 -17.13 27.12 3.36
CA ALA A 88 -17.10 27.59 4.74
C ALA A 88 -17.31 29.11 4.81
N TYR A 89 -16.61 29.86 3.96
CA TYR A 89 -16.73 31.31 3.89
C TYR A 89 -18.14 31.77 3.48
N PHE A 90 -18.76 31.14 2.48
CA PHE A 90 -20.12 31.45 2.09
C PHE A 90 -21.12 31.10 3.19
N LYS A 91 -20.96 29.96 3.89
CA LYS A 91 -21.86 29.57 4.98
C LYS A 91 -21.83 30.54 6.15
N GLU A 92 -20.66 31.07 6.51
CA GLU A 92 -20.50 32.05 7.59
C GLU A 92 -21.07 33.43 7.20
N ASN A 93 -20.94 33.83 5.93
CA ASN A 93 -21.37 35.15 5.47
C ASN A 93 -22.80 35.19 4.89
N SER A 94 -23.44 34.03 4.62
CA SER A 94 -24.83 33.96 4.16
C SER A 94 -25.87 34.11 5.29
N VAL A 95 -25.44 34.01 6.55
CA VAL A 95 -26.30 34.24 7.74
C VAL A 95 -26.37 35.72 8.11
N LEU A 96 -25.59 36.57 7.42
CA LEU A 96 -25.54 38.02 7.61
C LEU A 96 -25.92 38.77 6.32
N LEU A 97 -27.13 38.54 5.83
CA LEU A 97 -27.82 39.54 4.99
C LEU A 97 -29.18 39.83 5.65
N PRO A 98 -29.48 41.10 5.99
CA PRO A 98 -30.79 41.50 6.51
C PRO A 98 -31.91 41.32 5.48
#